data_AF-A0A955QFD5-F1
#
_entry.id   AF-A0A955QFD5-F1
#
_cell.length_a   1.000
_cell.length_b   1.000
_cell.length_c   1.000
_cell.angle_alpha   90.00
_cell.angle_beta   90.00
_cell.angle_gamma   90.00
#
_symmetry.space_group_name_H-M   'P 1'
#
loop_
_entity.id
_entity.type
_entity.pdbx_description
1 polymer ?
#
loop_
_entity_poly.entity_id
_entity_poly.type
_entity_poly.pdbx_seq_one_letter_code
_entity_poly.pdbx_strand_id
1 'polypeptide(L)'
;MTTVDQRLERLTQEALQAARQGRWDQVITYYAKRVQDDEFAQVSPQMATQLMKWDQWMIRQVKCVQSALRQQILEVQDQRRRLAGMSRQYGIENVCESVHHLHTI
;
A
#
# COMPACT_ATOMS: atom_id res chain seq x y z
N MET A 1 -27.02 9.20 -19.40
CA MET A 1 -26.16 8.93 -18.23
C MET A 1 -26.91 9.41 -17.01
N THR A 2 -27.07 8.57 -16.00
CA THR A 2 -27.72 8.96 -14.74
C THR A 2 -26.77 9.80 -13.88
N THR A 3 -27.31 10.52 -12.89
CA THR A 3 -26.50 11.22 -11.89
C THR A 3 -25.60 10.26 -11.11
N VAL A 4 -26.10 9.05 -10.85
CA VAL A 4 -25.37 7.93 -10.24
C VAL A 4 -24.18 7.51 -11.12
N ASP A 5 -24.41 7.31 -12.42
CA ASP A 5 -23.36 6.94 -13.37
C ASP A 5 -22.21 7.97 -13.37
N GLN A 6 -22.55 9.26 -13.45
CA GLN A 6 -21.56 10.36 -13.43
C GLN A 6 -20.75 10.38 -12.14
N ARG A 7 -21.40 10.16 -11.01
CA ARG A 7 -20.75 10.18 -9.70
C ARG A 7 -19.80 9.00 -9.52
N LEU A 8 -20.23 7.79 -9.89
CA LEU A 8 -19.41 6.58 -9.82
C LEU A 8 -18.23 6.66 -10.77
N GLU A 9 -18.44 7.20 -11.97
CA GLU A 9 -17.36 7.49 -12.91
C GLU A 9 -16.34 8.44 -12.30
N ARG A 10 -16.77 9.58 -11.74
CA ARG A 10 -15.86 10.55 -11.10
C ARG A 10 -15.06 9.91 -9.97
N LEU A 11 -15.73 9.22 -9.03
CA LEU A 11 -15.05 8.55 -7.91
C LEU A 11 -14.03 7.52 -8.39
N THR A 12 -14.36 6.78 -9.44
CA THR A 12 -13.45 5.78 -10.03
C THR A 12 -12.27 6.46 -10.72
N GLN A 13 -12.50 7.53 -11.47
CA GLN A 13 -11.42 8.30 -12.11
C GLN A 13 -10.47 8.93 -11.08
N GLU A 14 -10.99 9.49 -9.99
CA GLU A 14 -10.20 10.01 -8.88
C GLU A 14 -9.37 8.90 -8.22
N ALA A 15 -9.96 7.72 -8.00
CA ALA A 15 -9.24 6.55 -7.49
C ALA A 15 -8.12 6.09 -8.45
N LEU A 16 -8.38 6.06 -9.76
CA LEU A 16 -7.39 5.71 -10.78
C LEU A 16 -6.22 6.71 -10.78
N GLN A 17 -6.51 8.00 -10.64
CA GLN A 17 -5.48 9.04 -10.56
C GLN A 17 -4.64 8.90 -9.29
N ALA A 18 -5.28 8.68 -8.13
CA ALA A 18 -4.59 8.45 -6.88
C ALA A 18 -3.68 7.20 -6.95
N ALA A 19 -4.16 6.11 -7.56
CA ALA A 19 -3.37 4.89 -7.75
C ALA A 19 -2.13 5.14 -8.63
N ARG A 20 -2.27 5.90 -9.73
CA ARG A 20 -1.12 6.30 -10.58
C ARG A 20 -0.07 7.14 -9.83
N GLN A 21 -0.50 7.88 -8.81
CA GLN A 21 0.38 8.68 -7.96
C GLN A 21 0.90 7.89 -6.75
N GLY A 22 0.54 6.61 -6.59
CA GLY A 22 0.92 5.78 -5.45
C GLY A 22 0.21 6.16 -4.14
N ARG A 23 -0.87 6.96 -4.19
CA ARG A 23 -1.62 7.42 -3.01
C ARG A 23 -2.68 6.42 -2.60
N TRP A 24 -2.26 5.26 -2.10
CA TRP A 24 -3.16 4.13 -1.82
C TRP A 24 -4.22 4.41 -0.75
N ASP A 25 -3.94 5.26 0.24
CA ASP A 25 -4.93 5.67 1.25
C ASP A 25 -6.11 6.44 0.62
N GLN A 26 -5.81 7.26 -0.40
CA GLN A 26 -6.84 7.98 -1.15
C GLN A 26 -7.67 7.02 -2.00
N VAL A 27 -7.04 6.01 -2.63
CA VAL A 27 -7.75 4.94 -3.36
C VAL A 27 -8.77 4.26 -2.46
N ILE A 28 -8.37 3.87 -1.24
CA ILE A 28 -9.27 3.25 -0.25
C ILE A 28 -10.44 4.19 0.07
N THR A 29 -10.16 5.48 0.29
CA THR A 29 -11.18 6.49 0.60
C THR A 29 -12.22 6.59 -0.52
N TYR A 30 -11.79 6.61 -1.79
CA TYR A 30 -12.71 6.70 -2.93
C TYR A 30 -13.56 5.44 -3.11
N TYR A 31 -12.99 4.25 -2.90
CA TYR A 31 -13.76 3.00 -2.93
C TYR A 31 -14.74 2.89 -1.76
N ALA A 32 -14.36 3.36 -0.56
CA ALA A 32 -15.26 3.41 0.58
C ALA A 32 -16.48 4.30 0.31
N LYS A 33 -16.26 5.49 -0.29
CA LYS A 33 -17.35 6.38 -0.73
C LYS A 33 -18.26 5.70 -1.76
N ARG A 34 -17.67 4.96 -2.71
CA ARG A 34 -18.42 4.22 -3.74
C ARG A 34 -19.34 3.14 -3.13
N VAL A 35 -18.92 2.49 -2.04
CA VAL A 35 -19.70 1.44 -1.36
C VAL A 35 -20.79 2.03 -0.46
N GLN A 36 -20.52 3.15 0.21
CA GLN A 36 -21.49 3.81 1.10
C GLN A 36 -22.76 4.28 0.39
N ASP A 37 -22.68 4.53 -0.90
CA ASP A 37 -23.79 5.13 -1.64
C ASP A 37 -24.91 4.14 -1.99
N ASP A 38 -24.74 2.81 -1.86
CA ASP A 38 -25.74 1.73 -2.11
C ASP A 38 -26.66 1.89 -3.36
N GLU A 39 -26.25 2.75 -4.29
CA GLU A 39 -27.01 3.16 -5.49
C GLU A 39 -26.70 2.26 -6.69
N PHE A 40 -26.02 1.13 -6.48
CA PHE A 40 -25.59 0.21 -7.54
C PHE A 40 -26.75 -0.35 -8.37
N ALA A 41 -27.96 -0.38 -7.79
CA ALA A 41 -29.18 -0.78 -8.51
C ALA A 41 -29.60 0.19 -9.64
N GLN A 42 -29.12 1.45 -9.61
CA GLN A 42 -29.46 2.48 -10.60
C GLN A 42 -28.39 2.65 -11.69
N VAL A 43 -27.35 1.82 -11.67
CA VAL A 43 -26.22 1.91 -12.60
C VAL A 43 -26.61 1.34 -13.95
N SER A 44 -26.33 2.10 -15.01
CA SER A 44 -26.63 1.61 -16.36
C SER A 44 -25.74 0.40 -16.72
N PRO A 45 -26.21 -0.55 -17.56
CA PRO A 45 -25.40 -1.71 -17.96
C PRO A 45 -24.05 -1.33 -18.61
N GLN A 46 -24.05 -0.22 -19.36
CA GLN A 46 -22.83 0.33 -19.96
C GLN A 46 -21.84 0.82 -18.89
N MET A 47 -22.32 1.57 -17.90
CA MET A 47 -21.49 2.06 -16.80
C MET A 47 -20.98 0.90 -15.93
N ALA A 48 -21.82 -0.10 -15.65
CA ALA A 48 -21.39 -1.30 -14.92
C ALA A 48 -20.22 -2.01 -15.64
N THR A 49 -20.32 -2.18 -16.96
CA THR A 49 -19.25 -2.77 -17.78
C THR A 49 -17.96 -1.94 -17.71
N GLN A 50 -18.09 -0.61 -17.73
CA GLN A 50 -16.94 0.29 -17.66
C GLN A 50 -16.28 0.26 -16.27
N LEU A 51 -17.06 0.30 -15.20
CA LEU A 51 -16.59 0.16 -13.82
C LEU A 51 -15.83 -1.16 -13.63
N MET A 52 -16.35 -2.27 -14.17
CA MET A 52 -15.65 -3.56 -14.12
C MET A 52 -14.27 -3.52 -14.78
N LYS A 53 -14.13 -2.83 -15.92
CA LYS A 53 -12.82 -2.68 -16.59
C LYS A 53 -11.83 -1.88 -15.74
N TRP A 54 -12.29 -0.79 -15.14
CA TRP A 54 -11.46 0.02 -14.23
C TRP A 54 -11.09 -0.75 -12.96
N ASP A 55 -12.03 -1.50 -12.38
CA ASP A 55 -11.80 -2.34 -11.20
C ASP A 55 -10.78 -3.45 -11.50
N GLN A 56 -10.88 -4.10 -12.67
CA GLN A 56 -9.88 -5.08 -13.10
C GLN A 56 -8.49 -4.47 -13.25
N TRP A 57 -8.38 -3.25 -13.79
CA TRP A 57 -7.11 -2.55 -13.87
C TRP A 57 -6.56 -2.26 -12.47
N MET A 58 -7.41 -1.77 -11.55
CA MET A 58 -7.03 -1.46 -10.17
C MET A 58 -6.51 -2.69 -9.44
N ILE A 59 -7.19 -3.83 -9.57
CA ILE A 59 -6.77 -5.12 -8.99
C ILE A 59 -5.37 -5.50 -9.48
N ARG A 60 -5.07 -5.31 -10.77
CA ARG A 60 -3.72 -5.59 -11.29
C ARG A 60 -2.67 -4.69 -10.63
N GLN A 61 -2.96 -3.39 -10.49
CA GLN A 61 -2.02 -2.47 -9.85
C GLN A 61 -1.77 -2.83 -8.38
N VAL A 62 -2.82 -3.14 -7.63
CA VAL A 62 -2.70 -3.59 -6.24
C VAL A 62 -1.82 -4.83 -6.14
N LYS A 63 -2.01 -5.82 -7.03
CA LYS A 63 -1.16 -7.03 -7.06
C LYS A 63 0.30 -6.71 -7.35
N CYS A 64 0.58 -5.80 -8.30
CA CYS A 64 1.94 -5.37 -8.61
C CYS A 64 2.60 -4.71 -7.38
N VAL A 65 1.90 -3.80 -6.71
CA VAL A 65 2.41 -3.12 -5.51
C VAL A 65 2.63 -4.10 -4.36
N GLN A 66 1.69 -5.02 -4.12
CA GLN A 66 1.86 -6.07 -3.12
C GLN A 66 3.07 -6.96 -3.40
N SER A 67 3.34 -7.28 -4.67
CA SER A 67 4.53 -8.04 -5.05
C SER A 67 5.82 -7.26 -4.76
N ALA A 68 5.87 -5.98 -5.11
CA ALA A 68 7.03 -5.13 -4.85
C ALA A 68 7.29 -4.97 -3.34
N LEU A 69 6.24 -4.74 -2.54
CA LEU A 69 6.37 -4.63 -1.09
C LEU A 69 6.86 -5.93 -0.45
N ARG A 70 6.35 -7.09 -0.91
CA ARG A 70 6.85 -8.39 -0.42
C ARG A 70 8.33 -8.58 -0.72
N GLN A 71 8.78 -8.23 -1.92
CA GLN A 71 10.19 -8.31 -2.28
C GLN A 71 11.04 -7.41 -1.37
N GLN A 72 10.64 -6.16 -1.15
CA GLN A 72 11.35 -5.23 -0.27
C GLN A 72 11.43 -5.75 1.18
N ILE A 73 10.35 -6.35 1.70
CA ILE A 73 10.36 -6.96 3.04
C ILE A 73 11.39 -8.08 3.12
N LEU A 74 11.46 -8.95 2.12
CA LEU A 74 12.44 -10.04 2.07
C LEU A 74 13.88 -9.51 2.00
N GLU A 75 14.12 -8.47 1.20
CA GLU A 75 15.43 -7.81 1.09
C GLU A 75 15.85 -7.20 2.43
N VAL A 76 14.96 -6.49 3.13
CA VAL A 76 15.23 -5.92 4.46
C VAL A 76 15.50 -7.02 5.48
N GLN A 77 14.76 -8.14 5.43
CA GLN A 77 15.01 -9.29 6.31
C GLN A 77 16.36 -9.96 6.03
N ASP A 78 16.77 -10.05 4.76
CA ASP A 78 18.10 -10.56 4.40
C ASP A 78 19.22 -9.63 4.90
N GLN A 79 19.07 -8.32 4.69
CA GLN A 79 20.00 -7.31 5.21
C GLN A 79 20.15 -7.40 6.73
N ARG A 80 19.04 -7.51 7.47
CA ARG A 80 19.05 -7.69 8.93
C ARG A 80 19.80 -8.96 9.35
N ARG A 81 19.59 -10.07 8.64
CA ARG A 81 20.31 -11.33 8.89
C ARG A 81 21.82 -11.20 8.66
N ARG A 82 22.22 -10.54 7.57
CA ARG A 82 23.64 -10.27 7.27
C ARG A 82 24.29 -9.39 8.33
N LEU A 83 23.63 -8.30 8.73
CA LEU A 83 24.11 -7.40 9.79
C LEU A 83 24.25 -8.13 11.13
N ALA A 84 23.28 -8.95 11.50
CA ALA A 84 23.37 -9.77 12.72
C ALA A 84 24.55 -10.77 12.66
N GLY A 85 24.77 -11.39 11.50
CA GLY A 85 25.93 -12.27 11.27
C GLY A 85 27.26 -11.53 11.41
N MET A 86 27.38 -10.34 10.83
CA MET A 86 28.57 -9.48 10.97
C MET A 86 28.79 -9.05 12.42
N SER A 87 27.74 -8.63 13.13
CA SER A 87 27.84 -8.24 14.55
C SER A 87 28.45 -9.34 15.41
N ARG A 88 28.04 -10.60 15.17
CA ARG A 88 28.59 -11.78 15.86
C ARG A 88 30.03 -12.07 15.47
N GLN A 89 30.38 -11.92 14.17
CA GLN A 89 31.74 -12.17 13.68
C GLN A 89 32.76 -11.15 14.19
N TYR A 90 32.35 -9.88 14.32
CA TYR A 90 33.24 -8.80 14.74
C TYR A 90 33.13 -8.46 16.23
N GLY A 91 32.40 -9.26 17.02
CA GLY A 91 32.28 -9.06 18.47
C GLY A 91 31.71 -7.71 18.86
N ILE A 92 30.91 -7.08 17.98
CA ILE A 92 30.22 -5.81 18.25
C ILE A 92 28.99 -6.13 19.11
N GLU A 93 29.19 -6.76 20.26
CA GLU A 93 28.16 -6.95 21.27
C GLU A 93 28.41 -6.04 22.49
N ASN A 94 29.56 -5.37 22.62
CA ASN A 94 29.87 -4.53 23.78
C ASN A 94 30.70 -3.27 23.47
N VAL A 95 30.10 -2.27 22.81
CA VAL A 95 30.68 -0.89 22.81
C VAL A 95 29.81 0.09 23.61
N CYS A 96 28.62 -0.31 24.05
CA CYS A 96 27.73 0.56 24.84
C CYS A 96 27.75 0.31 26.36
N GLU A 97 28.35 -0.78 26.87
CA GLU A 97 28.34 -1.08 28.31
C GLU A 97 29.56 -0.57 29.09
N SER A 98 30.64 -0.10 28.43
CA SER A 98 31.91 0.22 29.11
C SER A 98 32.10 1.68 29.54
N VAL A 99 31.07 2.53 29.53
CA VAL A 99 31.21 3.95 29.94
C VAL A 99 30.71 4.24 31.37
N HIS A 100 30.03 3.29 32.04
CA HIS A 100 29.47 3.53 33.38
C HIS A 100 30.24 2.99 34.58
N HIS A 101 31.43 2.39 34.40
CA HIS A 101 32.19 1.81 35.54
C HIS A 101 33.45 2.55 35.98
N LEU A 102 33.72 3.78 35.51
CA LEU A 102 34.95 4.52 35.85
C LEU A 102 34.76 5.78 36.71
N HIS A 103 33.72 5.88 37.55
CA HIS A 103 33.61 6.95 38.56
C HIS A 103 33.13 6.42 39.90
N THR A 104 33.92 5.56 40.55
CA THR A 104 33.86 5.43 42.01
C THR A 104 35.19 4.89 42.55
N ILE A 105 36.17 5.78 42.75
CA ILE A 105 37.18 5.68 43.82
C ILE A 105 37.38 7.09 44.35
#